data_AF-A0A1Q8L3A1-F1
#
_entry.id   AF-A0A1Q8L3A1-F1
#
_cell.length_a   1.000
_cell.length_b   1.000
_cell.length_c   1.000
_cell.angle_alpha   90.00
_cell.angle_beta   90.00
_cell.angle_gamma   90.00
#
_symmetry.space_group_name_H-M   'P 1'
#
loop_
_entity.id
_entity.type
_entity.pdbx_description
1 polymer ?
#
loop_
_entity_poly.entity_id
_entity_poly.type
_entity_poly.pdbx_seq_one_letter_code
_entity_poly.pdbx_strand_id
1 'polypeptide(L)'
;MSIATDNPAPTPLSLTEVGPAERGTRPDEVVIAVSPAFAGFFTRTIVNVPHAEVLRQLMAGIEEQGVISRLIRVWDTADLAAIAHTGAKLSGSGICVGLLSRGTTMIHQKDLARLSNLELFPQSPLLDAEVFRGIGSNAAQYAKGESPQPVPTRNDQMARPRWQAKAALLHLKEFEQIRHGVRPVEVTLGTSVDAG
;
A
#
# COMPACT_ATOMS: atom_id res chain seq x y z
N MET A 1 23.84 -8.49 -34.33
CA MET A 1 22.49 -9.02 -34.09
C MET A 1 22.26 -9.02 -32.59
N SER A 2 21.65 -7.96 -32.06
CA SER A 2 21.20 -7.89 -30.66
C SER A 2 19.71 -7.65 -30.72
N ILE A 3 18.96 -8.71 -30.51
CA ILE A 3 17.53 -8.66 -30.23
C ILE A 3 17.36 -7.92 -28.90
N ALA A 4 16.89 -6.67 -28.97
CA ALA A 4 16.34 -5.99 -27.82
C ALA A 4 15.20 -6.86 -27.29
N THR A 5 15.33 -7.36 -26.07
CA THR A 5 14.21 -8.01 -25.39
C THR A 5 13.19 -6.93 -25.11
N ASP A 6 12.16 -6.90 -25.95
CA ASP A 6 10.96 -6.10 -25.77
C ASP A 6 10.29 -6.61 -24.50
N ASN A 7 10.57 -5.97 -23.37
CA ASN A 7 9.97 -6.31 -22.10
C ASN A 7 8.50 -5.89 -22.22
N PRO A 8 7.52 -6.81 -22.15
CA PRO A 8 6.12 -6.44 -22.34
C PRO A 8 5.75 -5.32 -21.37
N ALA A 9 5.11 -4.27 -21.90
CA ALA A 9 4.64 -3.16 -21.09
C ALA A 9 3.82 -3.73 -19.92
N PRO A 10 4.08 -3.30 -18.67
CA PRO A 10 3.39 -3.86 -17.52
C PRO A 10 1.89 -3.68 -17.71
N THR A 11 1.16 -4.80 -17.64
CA THR A 11 -0.30 -4.83 -17.72
C THR A 11 -0.88 -3.79 -16.78
N PRO A 12 -1.78 -2.90 -17.25
CA PRO A 12 -2.37 -1.89 -16.39
C PRO A 12 -3.13 -2.58 -15.25
N LEU A 13 -2.63 -2.41 -14.02
CA LEU A 13 -3.33 -2.83 -12.81
C LEU A 13 -4.67 -2.09 -12.73
N SER A 14 -5.76 -2.84 -12.63
CA SER A 14 -7.07 -2.32 -12.27
C SER A 14 -7.46 -2.86 -10.90
N LEU A 15 -8.08 -2.01 -10.07
CA LEU A 15 -8.70 -2.41 -8.81
C LEU A 15 -10.22 -2.32 -8.95
N THR A 16 -10.90 -3.45 -8.82
CA THR A 16 -12.36 -3.53 -8.90
C THR A 16 -12.95 -3.56 -7.50
N GLU A 17 -13.87 -2.65 -7.19
CA GLU A 17 -14.60 -2.65 -5.92
C GLU A 17 -15.58 -3.82 -5.87
N VAL A 18 -15.54 -4.61 -4.79
CA VAL A 18 -16.42 -5.78 -4.62
C VAL A 18 -17.50 -5.58 -3.55
N GLY A 19 -17.44 -4.47 -2.81
CA GLY A 19 -18.42 -4.10 -1.79
C GLY A 19 -17.78 -3.39 -0.58
N PRO A 20 -18.57 -3.04 0.44
CA PRO A 20 -18.04 -2.52 1.69
C PRO A 20 -17.03 -3.49 2.32
N ALA A 21 -15.89 -2.98 2.79
CA ALA A 21 -14.91 -3.79 3.50
C ALA A 21 -15.42 -4.12 4.90
N GLU A 22 -15.68 -5.39 5.15
CA GLU A 22 -16.09 -5.90 6.45
C GLU A 22 -14.88 -6.27 7.32
N ARG A 23 -15.13 -6.39 8.62
CA ARG A 23 -14.11 -6.87 9.56
C ARG A 23 -13.80 -8.34 9.29
N GLY A 24 -12.52 -8.64 9.05
CA GLY A 24 -12.03 -9.99 8.84
C GLY A 24 -12.10 -10.84 10.09
N THR A 25 -12.31 -12.13 9.90
CA THR A 25 -12.37 -13.15 10.97
C THR A 25 -11.12 -14.01 11.03
N ARG A 26 -10.26 -13.92 10.02
CA ARG A 26 -9.04 -14.71 9.88
C ARG A 26 -7.91 -14.11 10.73
N PRO A 27 -7.30 -14.87 11.65
CA PRO A 27 -6.12 -14.39 12.38
C PRO A 27 -4.88 -14.34 11.49
N ASP A 28 -4.88 -15.04 10.35
CA ASP A 28 -3.80 -15.17 9.38
C ASP A 28 -4.02 -14.30 8.13
N GLU A 29 -4.47 -13.05 8.32
CA GLU A 29 -4.56 -12.07 7.24
C GLU A 29 -3.79 -10.78 7.53
N VAL A 30 -3.35 -10.10 6.48
CA VAL A 30 -2.88 -8.71 6.51
C VAL A 30 -3.74 -7.91 5.55
N VAL A 31 -4.33 -6.83 6.04
CA VAL A 31 -5.03 -5.87 5.19
C VAL A 31 -4.02 -4.93 4.54
N ILE A 32 -4.12 -4.74 3.22
CA ILE A 32 -3.42 -3.68 2.50
C ILE A 32 -4.45 -2.59 2.21
N ALA A 33 -4.33 -1.45 2.89
CA ALA A 33 -5.23 -0.31 2.74
C ALA A 33 -4.62 0.75 1.83
N VAL A 34 -5.22 0.97 0.67
CA VAL A 34 -4.77 1.97 -0.30
C VAL A 34 -5.62 3.24 -0.23
N SER A 35 -4.94 4.36 -0.46
CA SER A 35 -5.52 5.71 -0.59
C SER A 35 -6.49 5.86 -1.78
N PRO A 36 -7.32 6.92 -1.79
CA PRO A 36 -8.36 7.14 -2.81
C PRO A 36 -7.85 7.08 -4.26
N ALA A 37 -6.68 7.65 -4.53
CA ALA A 37 -6.16 7.80 -5.88
C ALA A 37 -5.29 6.61 -6.37
N PHE A 38 -5.00 5.64 -5.50
CA PHE A 38 -4.03 4.58 -5.78
C PHE A 38 -4.54 3.61 -6.84
N ALA A 39 -3.76 3.33 -7.89
CA ALA A 39 -4.13 2.40 -8.96
C ALA A 39 -5.47 2.80 -9.61
N GLY A 40 -5.59 4.09 -9.87
CA GLY A 40 -6.73 4.77 -10.46
C GLY A 40 -6.23 6.08 -11.07
N PHE A 41 -6.49 7.21 -10.40
CA PHE A 41 -5.94 8.51 -10.80
C PHE A 41 -4.41 8.49 -10.89
N PHE A 42 -3.74 7.82 -9.94
CA PHE A 42 -2.32 7.56 -10.00
C PHE A 42 -2.03 6.08 -10.27
N THR A 43 -1.05 5.83 -11.12
CA THR A 43 -0.59 4.48 -11.47
C THR A 43 0.88 4.22 -11.10
N ARG A 44 1.58 5.24 -10.57
CA ARG A 44 3.00 5.17 -10.21
C ARG A 44 3.31 6.03 -8.98
N THR A 45 4.34 5.63 -8.23
CA THR A 45 4.85 6.37 -7.07
C THR A 45 5.59 7.65 -7.47
N ILE A 46 6.05 8.43 -6.48
CA ILE A 46 6.79 9.68 -6.69
C ILE A 46 8.07 9.51 -7.53
N VAL A 47 8.68 8.32 -7.50
CA VAL A 47 9.88 7.92 -8.27
C VAL A 47 9.55 6.93 -9.40
N ASN A 48 8.29 6.91 -9.84
CA ASN A 48 7.81 6.14 -10.99
C ASN A 48 7.79 4.62 -10.84
N VAL A 49 7.83 4.07 -9.61
CA VAL A 49 7.57 2.63 -9.40
C VAL A 49 6.08 2.37 -9.73
N PRO A 50 5.75 1.43 -10.64
CA PRO A 50 4.37 1.12 -10.96
C PRO A 50 3.59 0.61 -9.73
N HIS A 51 2.35 1.05 -9.54
CA HIS A 51 1.52 0.56 -8.43
C HIS A 51 1.25 -0.95 -8.51
N ALA A 52 1.19 -1.50 -9.73
CA ALA A 52 1.17 -2.94 -9.97
C ALA A 52 2.34 -3.65 -9.29
N GLU A 53 3.55 -3.10 -9.44
CA GLU A 53 4.77 -3.64 -8.83
C GLU A 53 4.76 -3.47 -7.32
N VAL A 54 4.29 -2.32 -6.81
CA VAL A 54 4.15 -2.09 -5.37
C VAL A 54 3.24 -3.13 -4.72
N LEU A 55 2.03 -3.34 -5.26
CA LEU A 55 1.11 -4.34 -4.73
C LEU A 55 1.67 -5.75 -4.87
N ARG A 56 2.26 -6.10 -6.03
CA ARG A 56 2.85 -7.42 -6.25
C ARG A 56 3.91 -7.74 -5.22
N GLN A 57 4.78 -6.78 -4.87
CA GLN A 57 5.83 -7.01 -3.88
C GLN A 57 5.30 -7.10 -2.45
N LEU A 58 4.36 -6.22 -2.07
CA LEU A 58 3.70 -6.29 -0.76
C LEU A 58 2.98 -7.62 -0.57
N MET A 59 2.17 -8.04 -1.54
CA MET A 59 1.43 -9.30 -1.50
C MET A 59 2.38 -10.49 -1.47
N ALA A 60 3.41 -10.51 -2.32
CA ALA A 60 4.39 -11.60 -2.33
C ALA A 60 5.14 -11.71 -1.00
N GLY A 61 5.55 -10.60 -0.38
CA GLY A 61 6.18 -10.64 0.94
C GLY A 61 5.26 -11.20 2.02
N ILE A 62 3.96 -10.89 1.96
CA ILE A 62 2.95 -11.45 2.88
C ILE A 62 2.77 -12.96 2.63
N GLU A 63 2.61 -13.37 1.39
CA GLU A 63 2.39 -14.76 0.97
C GLU A 63 3.59 -15.67 1.28
N GLU A 64 4.81 -15.16 1.13
CA GLU A 64 6.05 -15.89 1.47
C GLU A 64 6.12 -16.27 2.96
N GLN A 65 5.41 -15.55 3.82
CA GLN A 65 5.30 -15.83 5.26
C GLN A 65 4.10 -16.72 5.59
N GLY A 66 3.37 -17.22 4.58
CA GLY A 66 2.20 -18.08 4.75
C GLY A 66 0.94 -17.34 5.25
N VAL A 67 0.89 -16.02 5.07
CA VAL A 67 -0.23 -15.16 5.50
C VAL A 67 -1.00 -14.70 4.26
N ILE A 68 -2.30 -14.46 4.40
CA ILE A 68 -3.15 -13.99 3.30
C ILE A 68 -3.15 -12.47 3.24
N SER A 69 -3.11 -11.90 2.03
CA SER A 69 -3.32 -10.47 1.84
C SER A 69 -4.76 -10.17 1.42
N ARG A 70 -5.35 -9.10 1.96
CA ARG A 70 -6.68 -8.60 1.58
C ARG A 70 -6.62 -7.12 1.29
N LEU A 71 -7.09 -6.69 0.13
CA LEU A 71 -6.95 -5.30 -0.30
C LEU A 71 -8.24 -4.51 -0.02
N ILE A 72 -8.08 -3.32 0.54
CA ILE A 72 -9.17 -2.36 0.70
C ILE A 72 -8.75 -1.01 0.16
N ARG A 73 -9.74 -0.21 -0.25
CA ARG A 73 -9.57 1.21 -0.56
C ARG A 73 -10.30 2.06 0.48
N VAL A 74 -9.60 3.04 1.02
CA VAL A 74 -10.15 4.02 1.96
C VAL A 74 -10.41 5.30 1.18
N TRP A 75 -11.68 5.67 1.04
CA TRP A 75 -12.12 6.79 0.21
C TRP A 75 -12.22 8.12 0.97
N ASP A 76 -12.45 8.09 2.28
CA ASP A 76 -12.86 9.24 3.09
C ASP A 76 -11.70 10.15 3.54
N THR A 77 -10.45 9.71 3.32
CA THR A 77 -9.25 10.44 3.74
C THR A 77 -8.06 10.14 2.83
N ALA A 78 -7.09 11.06 2.79
CA ALA A 78 -5.76 10.86 2.23
C ALA A 78 -4.65 10.83 3.30
N ASP A 79 -5.01 10.83 4.59
CA ASP A 79 -4.06 10.72 5.70
C ASP A 79 -3.62 9.25 5.88
N LEU A 80 -2.32 8.99 5.72
CA LEU A 80 -1.75 7.64 5.79
C LEU A 80 -2.05 6.93 7.12
N ALA A 81 -1.95 7.65 8.23
CA ALA A 81 -2.15 7.08 9.56
C ALA A 81 -3.62 6.71 9.78
N ALA A 82 -4.55 7.55 9.31
CA ALA A 82 -5.97 7.23 9.31
C ALA A 82 -6.31 6.04 8.40
N ILE A 83 -5.72 5.96 7.20
CA ILE A 83 -5.88 4.84 6.26
C ILE A 83 -5.40 3.53 6.89
N ALA A 84 -4.17 3.51 7.40
CA ALA A 84 -3.57 2.31 7.98
C ALA A 84 -4.29 1.84 9.24
N HIS A 85 -4.68 2.77 10.12
CA HIS A 85 -5.43 2.44 11.33
C HIS A 85 -6.84 1.91 11.02
N THR A 86 -7.51 2.46 9.99
CA THR A 86 -8.81 1.96 9.51
C THR A 86 -8.68 0.52 8.99
N GLY A 87 -7.69 0.25 8.15
CA GLY A 87 -7.42 -1.11 7.67
C GLY A 87 -7.03 -2.07 8.81
N ALA A 88 -6.25 -1.60 9.79
CA ALA A 88 -5.86 -2.42 10.93
C ALA A 88 -7.07 -2.85 11.77
N LYS A 89 -8.06 -1.97 11.96
CA LYS A 89 -9.32 -2.30 12.65
C LYS A 89 -10.20 -3.28 11.88
N LEU A 90 -10.12 -3.27 10.55
CA LEU A 90 -10.83 -4.21 9.68
C LEU A 90 -10.08 -5.54 9.51
N SER A 91 -8.79 -5.58 9.81
CA SER A 91 -7.97 -6.79 9.74
C SER A 91 -8.29 -7.77 10.87
N GLY A 92 -8.44 -9.04 10.52
CA GLY A 92 -8.66 -10.13 11.47
C GLY A 92 -7.46 -10.40 12.37
N SER A 93 -6.22 -10.28 11.86
CA SER A 93 -4.99 -10.27 12.69
C SER A 93 -4.85 -8.96 13.47
N GLY A 94 -5.45 -7.88 12.97
CA GLY A 94 -5.27 -6.53 13.47
C GLY A 94 -4.08 -5.79 12.86
N ILE A 95 -3.39 -6.39 11.88
CA ILE A 95 -2.27 -5.77 11.16
C ILE A 95 -2.70 -5.26 9.80
N CYS A 96 -2.21 -4.07 9.45
CA CYS A 96 -2.44 -3.45 8.15
C CYS A 96 -1.18 -2.78 7.60
N VAL A 97 -1.01 -2.86 6.29
CA VAL A 97 -0.10 -2.00 5.53
C VAL A 97 -0.93 -0.86 4.91
N GLY A 98 -0.68 0.38 5.32
CA GLY A 98 -1.29 1.57 4.69
C GLY A 98 -0.40 2.16 3.61
N LEU A 99 -0.99 2.64 2.51
CA LEU A 99 -0.23 3.11 1.34
C LEU A 99 -0.88 4.33 0.65
N LEU A 100 -0.09 5.41 0.52
CA LEU A 100 -0.42 6.56 -0.35
C LEU A 100 0.04 6.32 -1.79
N SER A 101 -0.63 6.94 -2.78
CA SER A 101 -0.24 6.83 -4.20
C SER A 101 1.20 7.26 -4.45
N ARG A 102 1.69 8.28 -3.75
CA ARG A 102 3.08 8.72 -3.88
C ARG A 102 4.10 7.71 -3.33
N GLY A 103 3.66 6.64 -2.69
CA GLY A 103 4.44 5.53 -2.16
C GLY A 103 4.67 5.56 -0.65
N THR A 104 4.29 6.63 0.08
CA THR A 104 4.48 6.66 1.54
C THR A 104 3.69 5.53 2.18
N THR A 105 4.37 4.71 3.00
CA THR A 105 3.84 3.43 3.50
C THR A 105 4.04 3.32 5.01
N MET A 106 3.19 2.57 5.69
CA MET A 106 3.42 2.18 7.09
C MET A 106 2.79 0.82 7.41
N ILE A 107 3.32 0.15 8.44
CA ILE A 107 2.69 -1.01 9.08
C ILE A 107 2.04 -0.54 10.38
N HIS A 108 0.74 -0.80 10.56
CA HIS A 108 -0.03 -0.38 11.72
C HIS A 108 -0.72 -1.58 12.38
N GLN A 109 -0.95 -1.48 13.69
CA GLN A 109 -1.71 -2.44 14.49
C GLN A 109 -2.98 -1.79 15.07
N LYS A 110 -4.09 -2.53 15.15
CA LYS A 110 -5.42 -2.04 15.59
C LYS A 110 -5.46 -1.41 16.99
N ASP A 111 -4.58 -1.85 17.90
CA ASP A 111 -4.56 -1.45 19.31
C ASP A 111 -3.66 -0.24 19.59
N LEU A 112 -2.87 0.19 18.59
CA LEU A 112 -2.04 1.37 18.70
C LEU A 112 -2.86 2.65 18.51
N ALA A 113 -2.41 3.75 19.12
CA ALA A 113 -2.95 5.06 18.83
C ALA A 113 -2.82 5.39 17.34
N ARG A 114 -3.81 6.08 16.76
CA ARG A 114 -3.88 6.34 15.30
C ARG A 114 -2.61 6.92 14.68
N LEU A 115 -1.90 7.81 15.38
CA LEU A 115 -0.69 8.46 14.87
C LEU A 115 0.60 7.69 15.22
N SER A 116 0.48 6.50 15.82
CA SER A 116 1.57 5.57 16.06
C SER A 116 1.64 4.54 14.91
N ASN A 117 2.59 3.62 14.99
CA ASN A 117 2.80 2.56 14.00
C ASN A 117 3.76 1.51 14.54
N LEU A 118 3.81 0.35 13.87
CA LEU A 118 4.88 -0.63 14.07
C LEU A 118 6.12 -0.22 13.26
N GLU A 119 5.93 0.12 11.98
CA GLU A 119 7.00 0.59 11.09
C GLU A 119 6.49 1.71 10.19
N LEU A 120 7.34 2.70 9.92
CA LEU A 120 7.01 3.86 9.08
C LEU A 120 8.07 4.06 8.01
N PHE A 121 7.60 4.28 6.78
CA PHE A 121 8.43 4.53 5.61
C PHE A 121 8.15 5.94 5.08
N PRO A 122 8.71 6.97 5.73
CA PRO A 122 8.28 8.36 5.53
C PRO A 122 8.84 8.97 4.24
N GLN A 123 9.95 8.42 3.72
CA GLN A 123 10.61 8.91 2.51
C GLN A 123 10.28 8.03 1.31
N SER A 124 9.10 8.23 0.74
CA SER A 124 8.62 7.45 -0.42
C SER A 124 9.55 7.43 -1.66
N PRO A 125 10.42 8.43 -1.91
CA PRO A 125 11.41 8.34 -2.98
C PRO A 125 12.47 7.24 -2.80
N LEU A 126 12.63 6.71 -1.57
CA LEU A 126 13.65 5.69 -1.25
C LEU A 126 13.10 4.26 -1.25
N LEU A 127 11.82 4.08 -1.58
CA LEU A 127 11.14 2.79 -1.54
C LEU A 127 11.15 2.17 -2.93
N ASP A 128 11.81 1.03 -3.04
CA ASP A 128 11.89 0.19 -4.24
C ASP A 128 11.17 -1.14 -4.02
N ALA A 129 11.21 -2.00 -5.04
CA ALA A 129 10.57 -3.30 -5.03
C ALA A 129 11.01 -4.19 -3.85
N GLU A 130 12.30 -4.16 -3.49
CA GLU A 130 12.85 -4.94 -2.38
C GLU A 130 12.29 -4.45 -1.04
N VAL A 131 12.26 -3.13 -0.83
CA VAL A 131 11.68 -2.54 0.38
C VAL A 131 10.20 -2.89 0.50
N PHE A 132 9.41 -2.78 -0.58
CA PHE A 132 8.01 -3.17 -0.55
C PHE A 132 7.81 -4.65 -0.21
N ARG A 133 8.68 -5.55 -0.71
CA ARG A 133 8.63 -6.97 -0.33
C ARG A 133 8.93 -7.18 1.15
N GLY A 134 9.96 -6.51 1.66
CA GLY A 134 10.31 -6.52 3.08
C GLY A 134 9.18 -6.03 3.99
N ILE A 135 8.49 -4.95 3.57
CA ILE A 135 7.30 -4.44 4.27
C ILE A 135 6.21 -5.50 4.36
N GLY A 136 5.91 -6.19 3.25
CA GLY A 136 4.95 -7.27 3.23
C GLY A 136 5.33 -8.42 4.18
N SER A 137 6.59 -8.85 4.12
CA SER A 137 7.12 -9.90 4.99
C SER A 137 7.02 -9.55 6.48
N ASN A 138 7.45 -8.34 6.87
CA ASN A 138 7.35 -7.92 8.27
C ASN A 138 5.90 -7.78 8.73
N ALA A 139 5.00 -7.26 7.89
CA ALA A 139 3.58 -7.17 8.23
C ALA A 139 2.99 -8.56 8.51
N ALA A 140 3.35 -9.57 7.73
CA ALA A 140 2.92 -10.95 7.96
C ALA A 140 3.54 -11.57 9.23
N GLN A 141 4.81 -11.28 9.53
CA GLN A 141 5.44 -11.69 10.79
C GLN A 141 4.72 -11.07 12.01
N TYR A 142 4.38 -9.78 11.95
CA TYR A 142 3.55 -9.14 12.98
C TYR A 142 2.16 -9.76 13.09
N ALA A 143 1.54 -10.16 11.97
CA ALA A 143 0.23 -10.82 11.99
C ALA A 143 0.27 -12.18 12.71
N LYS A 144 1.42 -12.86 12.69
CA LYS A 144 1.69 -14.09 13.45
C LYS A 144 2.05 -13.83 14.93
N GLY A 145 2.13 -12.57 15.36
CA GLY A 145 2.56 -12.18 16.71
C GLY A 145 4.07 -12.25 16.92
N GLU A 146 4.85 -12.30 15.84
CA GLU A 146 6.32 -12.33 15.90
C GLU A 146 6.88 -10.91 16.06
N SER A 147 8.19 -10.83 16.36
CA SER A 147 8.93 -9.57 16.49
C SER A 147 10.07 -9.53 15.45
N PRO A 148 9.75 -9.32 14.16
CA PRO A 148 10.75 -9.28 13.10
C PRO A 148 11.75 -8.15 13.33
N GLN A 149 12.93 -8.29 12.74
CA GLN A 149 13.84 -7.16 12.61
C GLN A 149 13.18 -6.12 11.66
N PRO A 150 13.03 -4.86 12.08
CA PRO A 150 12.41 -3.84 11.23
C PRO A 150 13.12 -3.69 9.89
N VAL A 151 12.37 -3.38 8.84
CA VAL A 151 12.93 -3.14 7.52
C VAL A 151 13.97 -2.01 7.64
N PRO A 152 15.21 -2.18 7.13
CA PRO A 152 16.27 -1.21 7.30
C PRO A 152 15.84 0.20 6.90
N THR A 153 15.91 1.13 7.85
CA THR A 153 15.49 2.51 7.62
C THR A 153 16.41 3.17 6.60
N ARG A 154 15.83 3.63 5.49
CA ARG A 154 16.52 4.47 4.49
C ARG A 154 16.25 5.94 4.79
N ASN A 155 17.31 6.74 4.84
CA ASN A 155 17.20 8.18 5.08
C ASN A 155 18.17 8.95 4.17
N ASP A 156 17.63 9.82 3.33
CA ASP A 156 18.38 10.76 2.50
C ASP A 156 18.03 12.18 2.93
N GLN A 157 19.02 12.91 3.44
CA GLN A 157 18.89 14.32 3.82
C GLN A 157 18.47 15.23 2.66
N MET A 158 18.75 14.83 1.42
CA MET A 158 18.34 15.55 0.21
C MET A 158 16.93 15.16 -0.28
N ALA A 159 16.28 14.17 0.35
CA ALA A 159 14.94 13.75 -0.05
C ALA A 159 13.93 14.90 0.07
N ARG A 160 13.98 15.65 1.18
CA ARG A 160 13.07 16.78 1.40
C ARG A 160 13.31 17.92 0.40
N PRO A 161 14.54 18.47 0.24
CA PRO A 161 14.82 19.48 -0.77
C PRO A 161 14.39 19.10 -2.19
N ARG A 162 14.59 17.83 -2.59
CA ARG A 162 14.28 17.36 -3.95
C ARG A 162 12.80 17.08 -4.18
N TRP A 163 12.12 16.51 -3.19
CA TRP A 163 10.82 15.87 -3.41
C TRP A 163 9.66 16.50 -2.66
N GLN A 164 9.87 17.36 -1.67
CA GLN A 164 8.77 17.85 -0.83
C GLN A 164 7.70 18.62 -1.63
N ALA A 165 8.12 19.49 -2.55
CA ALA A 165 7.18 20.22 -3.41
C ALA A 165 6.35 19.27 -4.29
N LYS A 166 7.00 18.28 -4.94
CA LYS A 166 6.31 17.25 -5.73
C LYS A 166 5.37 16.42 -4.85
N ALA A 167 5.81 16.01 -3.66
CA ALA A 167 5.01 15.22 -2.73
C ALA A 167 3.76 15.97 -2.24
N ALA A 168 3.84 17.29 -2.07
CA ALA A 168 2.70 18.14 -1.72
C ALA A 168 1.69 18.23 -2.87
N LEU A 169 2.14 18.45 -4.11
CA LEU A 169 1.26 18.48 -5.29
C LEU A 169 0.57 17.14 -5.54
N LEU A 170 1.31 16.02 -5.41
CA LEU A 170 0.73 14.68 -5.54
C LEU A 170 -0.33 14.43 -4.45
N HIS A 171 -0.06 14.85 -3.22
CA HIS A 171 -1.01 14.68 -2.12
C HIS A 171 -2.25 15.57 -2.28
N LEU A 172 -2.11 16.79 -2.79
CA LEU A 172 -3.25 17.65 -3.13
C LEU A 172 -4.16 16.97 -4.16
N LYS A 173 -3.56 16.36 -5.20
CA LYS A 173 -4.31 15.63 -6.23
C LYS A 173 -4.96 14.35 -5.70
N GLU A 174 -4.32 13.66 -4.77
CA GLU A 174 -4.93 12.53 -4.07
C GLU A 174 -6.09 12.96 -3.17
N PHE A 175 -5.96 14.10 -2.49
CA PHE A 175 -7.01 14.70 -1.66
C PHE A 175 -8.24 15.08 -2.49
N GLU A 176 -8.07 15.60 -3.71
CA GLU A 176 -9.17 15.86 -4.64
C GLU A 176 -9.98 14.60 -5.01
N GLN A 177 -9.46 13.39 -4.78
CA GLN A 177 -10.16 12.12 -5.04
C GLN A 177 -10.96 11.61 -3.83
N ILE A 178 -10.94 12.30 -2.68
CA ILE A 178 -11.67 11.89 -1.47
C ILE A 178 -13.18 11.87 -1.74
N ARG A 179 -13.84 10.81 -1.29
CA ARG A 179 -15.31 10.71 -1.25
C ARG A 179 -15.77 10.67 0.20
N HIS A 180 -16.20 11.82 0.71
CA HIS A 180 -16.58 11.98 2.11
C HIS A 180 -17.75 11.06 2.49
N GLY A 181 -17.64 10.44 3.67
CA GLY A 181 -18.68 9.55 4.22
C GLY A 181 -18.78 8.18 3.58
N VAL A 182 -17.98 7.89 2.54
CA VAL A 182 -17.92 6.57 1.92
C VAL A 182 -17.12 5.63 2.83
N ARG A 183 -17.75 4.52 3.25
CA ARG A 183 -17.07 3.48 4.02
C ARG A 183 -15.94 2.85 3.19
N PRO A 184 -14.88 2.33 3.82
CA PRO A 184 -13.86 1.57 3.10
C PRO A 184 -14.50 0.44 2.28
N VAL A 185 -13.96 0.19 1.10
CA VAL A 185 -14.44 -0.85 0.17
C VAL A 185 -13.37 -1.89 -0.02
N GLU A 186 -13.78 -3.16 -0.09
CA GLU A 186 -12.88 -4.23 -0.49
C GLU A 186 -12.66 -4.17 -2.00
N VAL A 187 -11.44 -4.45 -2.43
CA VAL A 187 -11.05 -4.39 -3.84
C VAL A 187 -10.29 -5.65 -4.25
N THR A 188 -10.49 -6.09 -5.49
CA THR A 188 -9.75 -7.20 -6.09
C THR A 188 -8.91 -6.70 -7.27
N LEU A 189 -7.82 -7.42 -7.54
CA LEU A 189 -7.02 -7.18 -8.74
C LEU A 189 -7.87 -7.60 -9.95
N GLY A 190 -8.22 -6.65 -10.80
CA GLY A 190 -8.83 -6.95 -12.10
C GLY A 190 -7.75 -7.43 -13.07
N THR A 191 -7.97 -8.58 -13.71
CA THR A 191 -7.31 -8.88 -14.97
C THR A 191 -7.98 -8.04 -16.04
N SER A 192 -7.21 -7.24 -16.79
CA SER A 192 -7.71 -6.64 -18.03
C SER A 192 -7.98 -7.78 -19.01
N VAL A 193 -9.16 -8.37 -18.95
CA VAL A 193 -9.69 -9.22 -20.02
C VAL A 193 -10.47 -8.29 -20.93
N ASP A 194 -9.87 -8.01 -22.08
CA ASP A 194 -10.47 -7.57 -23.34
C ASP A 194 -11.56 -6.50 -23.25
N ALA A 195 -11.17 -5.25 -23.49
CA ALA A 195 -12.06 -4.30 -24.13
C ALA A 195 -12.27 -4.78 -25.57
N GLY A 196 -13.37 -5.51 -25.79
CA GLY A 196 -13.91 -5.78 -27.12
C GLY A 196 -14.48 -4.54 -27.80
#